data_AF-A0A532ESU7-F1
#
_entry.id   AF-A0A532ESU7-F1
#
_cell.length_a   1.000
_cell.length_b   1.000
_cell.length_c   1.000
_cell.angle_alpha   90.00
_cell.angle_beta   90.00
_cell.angle_gamma   90.00
#
_symmetry.space_group_name_H-M   'P 1'
#
loop_
_entity.id
_entity.type
_entity.pdbx_description
1 polymer ?
#
loop_
_entity_poly.entity_id
_entity_poly.type
_entity_poly.pdbx_seq_one_letter_code
_entity_poly.pdbx_strand_id
1 'polypeptide(L)'
;MWKKNFLFRAAESTPLTESENELFHDTEPALDSAGLVLDKFLSVWVQGDGTEEKPSIFTSLYVRTAMLDVKKHVSLLQPLQGRTHQIKQLLTQEQKQFLRQWLQAHAPQAWESSDDHFRDLFELA
;
A
#
# COMPACT_ATOMS: atom_id res chain seq x y z
N MET A 1 13.66 -13.16 0.64
CA MET A 1 12.91 -12.11 -0.08
C MET A 1 12.12 -11.34 0.95
N TRP A 2 12.46 -10.07 1.15
CA TRP A 2 11.81 -9.19 2.11
C TRP A 2 10.55 -8.56 1.47
N LYS A 3 9.50 -8.37 2.26
CA LYS A 3 8.29 -7.64 1.83
C LYS A 3 7.61 -6.96 3.01
N LYS A 4 7.03 -5.78 2.76
CA LYS A 4 6.24 -5.04 3.74
C LYS A 4 4.98 -4.48 3.09
N ASN A 5 3.86 -4.62 3.79
CA ASN A 5 2.58 -4.01 3.44
C ASN A 5 2.34 -2.74 4.26
N PHE A 6 1.76 -1.73 3.62
CA PHE A 6 1.21 -0.52 4.19
C PHE A 6 -0.21 -0.36 3.65
N LEU A 7 -1.19 -0.29 4.53
CA LEU A 7 -2.58 -0.13 4.15
C LEU A 7 -3.02 1.30 4.44
N PHE A 8 -3.38 2.08 3.44
CA PHE A 8 -3.89 3.44 3.62
C PHE A 8 -5.40 3.48 3.38
N ARG A 9 -6.11 4.34 4.11
CA ARG A 9 -7.32 4.96 3.56
C ARG A 9 -6.88 5.91 2.44
N ALA A 10 -7.55 5.90 1.30
CA ALA A 10 -7.08 6.60 0.10
C ALA A 10 -6.93 8.12 0.29
N ALA A 11 -7.71 8.70 1.21
CA ALA A 11 -7.67 10.12 1.55
C ALA A 11 -6.69 10.46 2.69
N GLU A 12 -6.00 9.47 3.27
CA GLU A 12 -5.12 9.65 4.43
C GLU A 12 -3.65 9.44 4.06
N SER A 13 -2.77 10.17 4.75
CA SER A 13 -1.32 10.15 4.51
C SER A 13 -0.58 9.09 5.31
N THR A 14 -1.21 8.52 6.33
CA THR A 14 -0.61 7.58 7.28
C THR A 14 -1.27 6.21 7.12
N PRO A 15 -0.50 5.11 7.07
CA PRO A 15 -1.09 3.79 6.96
C PRO A 15 -1.74 3.39 8.28
N LEU A 16 -2.74 2.54 8.18
CA LEU A 16 -3.39 1.86 9.28
C LEU A 16 -2.42 0.92 10.00
N THR A 17 -2.77 0.62 11.25
CA THR A 17 -2.01 -0.38 12.04
C THR A 17 -2.40 -1.79 11.61
N GLU A 18 -3.67 -1.97 11.24
CA GLU A 18 -4.23 -3.19 10.69
C GLU A 18 -3.68 -3.50 9.29
N SER A 19 -3.47 -4.78 9.03
CA SER A 19 -3.08 -5.31 7.73
C SER A 19 -4.26 -5.42 6.77
N GLU A 20 -3.94 -5.51 5.47
CA GLU A 20 -4.94 -5.88 4.44
C GLU A 20 -5.68 -7.17 4.83
N ASN A 21 -4.98 -8.17 5.37
CA ASN A 21 -5.64 -9.41 5.71
C ASN A 21 -6.61 -9.22 6.88
N GLU A 22 -6.22 -8.52 7.94
CA GLU A 22 -7.11 -8.27 9.09
C GLU A 22 -8.37 -7.49 8.70
N LEU A 23 -8.27 -6.57 7.73
CA LEU A 23 -9.40 -5.72 7.34
C LEU A 23 -10.31 -6.36 6.27
N PHE A 24 -9.80 -7.30 5.47
CA PHE A 24 -10.53 -7.81 4.29
C PHE A 24 -10.81 -9.33 4.32
N HIS A 25 -10.14 -10.12 5.16
CA HIS A 25 -10.20 -11.59 5.12
C HIS A 25 -11.62 -12.15 5.28
N ASP A 26 -12.41 -11.57 6.18
CA ASP A 26 -13.77 -12.04 6.51
C ASP A 26 -14.87 -11.09 6.00
N THR A 27 -14.58 -10.26 5.00
CA THR A 27 -15.59 -9.34 4.46
C THR A 27 -16.59 -10.10 3.59
N GLU A 28 -17.88 -9.89 3.85
CA GLU A 28 -18.91 -10.44 3.00
C GLU A 28 -18.99 -9.63 1.69
N PRO A 29 -19.09 -10.30 0.52
CA PRO A 29 -19.29 -9.59 -0.73
C PRO A 29 -20.69 -8.97 -0.75
N ALA A 30 -20.76 -7.67 -0.99
CA ALA A 30 -22.04 -6.99 -1.17
C ALA A 30 -22.73 -7.46 -2.44
N LEU A 31 -23.99 -7.87 -2.32
CA LEU A 31 -24.86 -8.22 -3.46
C LEU A 31 -25.38 -6.98 -4.19
N ASP A 32 -25.53 -5.86 -3.48
CA ASP A 32 -25.84 -4.54 -4.03
C ASP A 32 -25.08 -3.44 -3.27
N SER A 33 -25.08 -2.21 -3.82
CA SER A 33 -24.39 -1.05 -3.22
C SER A 33 -25.33 -0.12 -2.45
N ALA A 34 -26.61 -0.48 -2.28
CA ALA A 34 -27.62 0.42 -1.75
C ALA A 34 -27.37 0.70 -0.25
N GLY A 35 -27.11 1.96 0.07
CA GLY A 35 -26.88 2.40 1.45
C GLY A 35 -25.54 1.96 2.04
N LEU A 36 -24.58 1.52 1.22
CA LEU A 36 -23.20 1.33 1.66
C LEU A 36 -22.45 2.68 1.65
N VAL A 37 -21.62 2.89 2.65
CA VAL A 37 -20.65 3.99 2.69
C VAL A 37 -19.28 3.36 2.50
N LEU A 38 -18.82 3.32 1.26
CA LEU A 38 -17.58 2.64 0.89
C LEU A 38 -16.37 3.57 1.03
N ASP A 39 -15.47 3.22 1.94
CA ASP A 39 -14.15 3.81 2.01
C ASP A 39 -13.23 3.12 0.98
N LYS A 40 -12.44 3.93 0.27
CA LYS A 40 -11.39 3.42 -0.63
C LYS A 40 -10.10 3.23 0.15
N PHE A 41 -9.46 2.09 -0.05
CA PHE A 41 -8.17 1.75 0.55
C PHE A 41 -7.11 1.53 -0.53
N LEU A 42 -5.86 1.84 -0.18
CA LEU A 42 -4.67 1.57 -0.99
C LEU A 42 -3.78 0.61 -0.20
N SER A 43 -3.65 -0.62 -0.69
CA SER A 43 -2.70 -1.59 -0.14
C SER A 43 -1.40 -1.52 -0.93
N VAL A 44 -0.38 -0.96 -0.27
CA VAL A 44 0.93 -0.70 -0.84
C VAL A 44 1.90 -1.74 -0.34
N TRP A 45 2.55 -2.43 -1.27
CA TRP A 45 3.55 -3.44 -0.95
C TRP A 45 4.90 -3.00 -1.48
N VAL A 46 5.89 -3.04 -0.60
CA VAL A 46 7.30 -2.85 -0.94
C VAL A 46 7.99 -4.20 -0.88
N GLN A 47 8.78 -4.52 -1.89
CA GLN A 47 9.57 -5.76 -1.96
C GLN A 47 11.05 -5.44 -2.04
N GLY A 48 11.86 -6.40 -1.62
CA GLY A 48 13.30 -6.28 -1.60
C GLY A 48 14.00 -7.62 -1.38
N ASP A 49 15.33 -7.60 -1.43
CA ASP A 49 16.14 -8.74 -1.02
C ASP A 49 16.56 -8.62 0.45
N GLY A 50 17.12 -9.71 0.97
CA GLY A 50 17.48 -9.84 2.38
C GLY A 50 16.59 -10.85 3.13
N THR A 51 16.67 -10.80 4.46
CA THR A 51 15.87 -11.62 5.36
C THR A 51 14.51 -10.96 5.61
N GLU A 52 13.56 -11.67 6.21
CA GLU A 52 12.24 -11.10 6.52
C GLU A 52 12.31 -9.91 7.49
N GLU A 53 13.32 -9.89 8.36
CA GLU A 53 13.51 -8.84 9.36
C GLU A 53 14.40 -7.69 8.86
N LYS A 54 15.30 -7.96 7.92
CA LYS A 54 16.32 -7.01 7.50
C LYS A 54 16.46 -7.00 5.97
N PRO A 55 15.85 -6.00 5.29
CA PRO A 55 16.08 -5.83 3.85
C PRO A 55 17.53 -5.38 3.60
N SER A 56 18.09 -5.84 2.49
CA SER A 56 19.40 -5.40 1.98
C SER A 56 19.28 -4.42 0.82
N ILE A 57 18.17 -4.46 0.07
CA ILE A 57 17.85 -3.57 -1.06
C ILE A 57 16.33 -3.57 -1.26
N PHE A 58 15.75 -2.43 -1.64
CA PHE A 58 14.37 -2.38 -2.11
C PHE A 58 14.34 -2.40 -3.63
N THR A 59 13.47 -3.23 -4.20
CA THR A 59 13.50 -3.55 -5.64
C THR A 59 12.23 -3.16 -6.36
N SER A 60 11.09 -3.18 -5.67
CA SER A 60 9.82 -2.85 -6.30
C SER A 60 8.76 -2.40 -5.31
N LEU A 61 7.78 -1.69 -5.84
CA LEU A 61 6.57 -1.29 -5.16
C LEU A 61 5.38 -1.74 -6.02
N TYR A 62 4.29 -2.17 -5.40
CA TYR A 62 3.01 -2.38 -6.08
C TYR A 62 1.85 -1.92 -5.21
N VAL A 63 0.77 -1.45 -5.85
CA VAL A 63 -0.41 -0.90 -5.18
C VAL A 63 -1.66 -1.61 -5.66
N ARG A 64 -2.49 -2.06 -4.72
CA ARG A 64 -3.85 -2.57 -4.95
C ARG A 64 -4.84 -1.61 -4.32
N THR A 65 -6.05 -1.52 -4.86
CA THR A 65 -7.10 -0.71 -4.25
C THR A 65 -8.29 -1.57 -3.88
N ALA A 66 -8.90 -1.30 -2.73
CA ALA A 66 -10.08 -2.03 -2.26
C ALA A 66 -11.15 -1.05 -1.78
N MET A 67 -12.41 -1.49 -1.76
CA MET A 67 -13.55 -0.72 -1.28
C MET A 67 -14.23 -1.50 -0.16
N LEU A 68 -14.41 -0.86 1.00
CA LEU A 68 -15.00 -1.49 2.18
C LEU A 68 -15.92 -0.51 2.90
N ASP A 69 -17.12 -0.96 3.23
CA ASP A 69 -17.93 -0.30 4.26
C ASP A 69 -17.43 -0.79 5.61
N VAL A 70 -16.60 0.00 6.29
CA VAL A 70 -15.96 -0.37 7.56
C VAL A 70 -16.99 -0.64 8.65
N LYS A 71 -18.11 0.08 8.63
CA LYS A 71 -19.15 -0.06 9.66
C LYS A 71 -19.94 -1.35 9.48
N LYS A 72 -20.22 -1.73 8.23
CA LYS A 72 -20.99 -2.93 7.90
C LYS A 72 -20.11 -4.16 7.68
N HIS A 73 -18.80 -3.98 7.55
CA HIS A 73 -17.83 -5.02 7.20
C HIS A 73 -18.17 -5.74 5.89
N VAL A 74 -18.67 -4.97 4.93
CA VAL A 74 -19.13 -5.46 3.62
C VAL A 74 -18.23 -4.85 2.54
N SER A 75 -17.64 -5.69 1.70
CA SER A 75 -16.81 -5.25 0.59
C SER A 75 -17.59 -5.30 -0.72
N LEU A 76 -17.46 -4.27 -1.56
CA LEU A 76 -18.07 -4.32 -2.89
C LEU A 76 -17.13 -5.06 -3.86
N LEU A 77 -17.67 -6.01 -4.62
CA LEU A 77 -16.93 -6.86 -5.55
C LEU A 77 -16.11 -6.07 -6.57
N GLN A 78 -14.83 -5.88 -6.25
CA GLN A 78 -13.63 -6.24 -7.01
C GLN A 78 -12.46 -5.49 -6.37
N PRO A 79 -11.67 -6.11 -5.47
CA PRO A 79 -10.38 -5.53 -5.12
C PRO A 79 -9.60 -5.31 -6.42
N LEU A 80 -9.41 -4.05 -6.80
CA LEU A 80 -8.74 -3.69 -8.03
C LEU A 80 -7.25 -3.96 -7.85
N GLN A 81 -6.74 -4.91 -8.63
CA GLN A 81 -5.30 -5.04 -8.86
C GLN A 81 -4.91 -4.02 -9.94
N GLY A 82 -4.28 -2.93 -9.53
CA GLY A 82 -3.66 -1.98 -10.46
C GLY A 82 -2.45 -2.60 -11.16
N ARG A 83 -2.13 -2.15 -12.38
CA ARG A 83 -0.86 -2.52 -13.04
C ARG A 83 0.28 -1.75 -12.37
N THR A 84 1.43 -2.40 -12.16
CA THR A 84 2.63 -1.85 -11.47
C THR A 84 3.07 -0.47 -11.99
N HIS A 85 2.76 -0.11 -13.23
CA HIS A 85 3.12 1.20 -13.82
C HIS A 85 2.22 2.37 -13.35
N GLN A 86 1.04 2.11 -12.76
CA GLN A 86 0.07 3.15 -12.35
C GLN A 86 0.29 3.69 -10.93
N ILE A 87 1.25 3.14 -10.21
CA ILE A 87 1.57 3.46 -8.81
C ILE A 87 1.82 4.96 -8.59
N LYS A 88 2.57 5.60 -9.50
CA LYS A 88 2.87 7.03 -9.40
C LYS A 88 1.61 7.91 -9.40
N GLN A 89 0.51 7.44 -9.98
CA GLN A 89 -0.77 8.16 -10.04
C GLN A 89 -1.73 7.81 -8.90
N LEU A 90 -1.54 6.66 -8.24
CA LEU A 90 -2.47 6.20 -7.20
C LEU A 90 -2.14 6.75 -5.81
N LEU A 91 -0.86 7.00 -5.53
CA LEU A 91 -0.43 7.52 -4.24
C LEU A 91 -0.42 9.05 -4.24
N THR A 92 -0.99 9.65 -3.20
CA THR A 92 -0.86 11.08 -2.94
C THR A 92 0.60 11.43 -2.65
N GLN A 93 0.96 12.71 -2.77
CA GLN A 93 2.31 13.18 -2.44
C GLN A 93 2.65 12.88 -0.97
N GLU A 94 1.69 13.05 -0.07
CA GLU A 94 1.85 12.79 1.36
C GLU A 94 2.08 11.30 1.65
N GLN A 95 1.35 10.40 0.97
CA GLN A 95 1.57 8.96 1.08
C GLN A 95 2.96 8.55 0.58
N LYS A 96 3.42 9.11 -0.54
CA LYS A 96 4.78 8.88 -1.04
C LYS A 96 5.84 9.37 -0.04
N GLN A 97 5.63 10.56 0.52
CA GLN A 97 6.51 11.13 1.54
C GLN A 97 6.59 10.25 2.78
N PHE A 98 5.44 9.77 3.29
CA PHE A 98 5.40 8.84 4.43
C PHE A 98 6.22 7.58 4.14
N LEU A 99 5.96 6.92 2.99
CA LEU A 99 6.63 5.68 2.63
C LEU A 99 8.15 5.87 2.51
N ARG A 100 8.58 6.95 1.85
CA ARG A 100 10.00 7.30 1.75
C ARG A 100 10.65 7.46 3.12
N GLN A 101 10.05 8.27 4.00
CA GLN A 101 10.59 8.53 5.33
C GLN A 101 10.67 7.24 6.15
N TRP A 102 9.63 6.39 6.07
CA TRP A 102 9.60 5.12 6.77
C TRP A 102 10.72 4.19 6.27
N LEU A 103 10.88 4.03 4.96
CA LEU A 103 11.90 3.14 4.37
C LEU A 103 13.32 3.61 4.72
N GLN A 104 13.57 4.92 4.66
CA GLN A 104 14.85 5.52 5.03
C GLN A 104 15.17 5.33 6.51
N ALA A 105 14.18 5.48 7.40
CA ALA A 105 14.38 5.31 8.83
C ALA A 105 14.52 3.83 9.22
N HIS A 106 13.73 2.95 8.62
CA HIS A 106 13.68 1.53 8.97
C HIS A 106 14.90 0.76 8.47
N ALA A 107 15.34 1.00 7.23
CA ALA A 107 16.51 0.36 6.66
C ALA A 107 17.32 1.33 5.78
N PRO A 108 18.08 2.26 6.40
CA PRO A 108 18.86 3.25 5.66
C PRO A 108 19.80 2.61 4.64
N GLN A 109 20.46 1.51 5.01
CA GLN A 109 21.38 0.79 4.12
C GLN A 109 20.67 0.20 2.89
N ALA A 110 19.45 -0.31 3.05
CA ALA A 110 18.67 -0.84 1.94
C ALA A 110 18.21 0.28 1.01
N TRP A 111 17.82 1.43 1.57
CA TRP A 111 17.47 2.62 0.80
C TRP A 111 18.63 3.11 -0.07
N GLU A 112 19.83 3.26 0.50
CA GLU A 112 21.01 3.71 -0.24
C GLU A 112 21.46 2.71 -1.31
N SER A 113 21.21 1.42 -1.10
CA SER A 113 21.52 0.37 -2.06
C SER A 113 20.47 0.21 -3.16
N SER A 114 19.32 0.87 -3.04
CA SER A 114 18.23 0.76 -4.01
C SER A 114 18.49 1.61 -5.25
N ASP A 115 18.11 1.08 -6.42
CA ASP A 115 18.30 1.77 -7.69
C ASP A 115 17.57 3.13 -7.74
N ASP A 116 18.11 4.07 -8.52
CA ASP A 116 17.51 5.39 -8.73
C ASP A 116 16.07 5.30 -9.22
N HIS A 117 15.78 4.36 -10.13
CA HIS A 117 14.42 4.12 -10.62
C HIS A 117 13.42 3.79 -9.50
N PHE A 118 13.85 3.08 -8.45
CA PHE A 118 13.00 2.79 -7.29
C PHE A 118 12.79 4.05 -6.46
N ARG A 119 13.86 4.81 -6.19
CA ARG A 119 13.79 6.06 -5.41
C ARG A 119 12.93 7.13 -6.11
N ASP A 120 12.98 7.19 -7.43
CA ASP A 120 12.16 8.06 -8.29
C ASP A 120 10.65 7.78 -8.23
N LEU A 121 10.23 6.66 -7.62
CA LEU A 121 8.80 6.41 -7.34
C LEU A 121 8.23 7.38 -6.30
N PHE A 122 9.09 7.91 -5.43
CA PHE A 122 8.72 8.76 -4.30
C PHE A 122 9.01 10.24 -4.53
N GLU A 123 9.66 10.59 -5.63
CA GLU A 123 9.93 11.98 -5.99
C GLU A 123 8.67 12.69 -6.51
N LEU A 124 8.62 14.00 -6.28
CA LEU A 124 7.53 14.88 -6.70
C LEU A 124 7.70 15.21 -8.19
N ALA A 125 7.02 14.45 -9.05
CA ALA A 125 6.77 14.84 -10.43
C ALA A 125 5.43 15.57 -10.55
#